data_AF-A0A821MPD5-F1
#
_entry.id   AF-A0A821MPD5-F1
#
_cell.length_a   1.000
_cell.length_b   1.000
_cell.length_c   1.000
_cell.angle_alpha   90.00
_cell.angle_beta   90.00
_cell.angle_gamma   90.00
#
_symmetry.space_group_name_H-M   'P 1'
#
loop_
_entity.id
_entity.type
_entity.pdbx_description
1 polymer ?
#
loop_
_entity_poly.entity_id
_entity_poly.type
_entity_poly.pdbx_seq_one_letter_code
_entity_poly.pdbx_strand_id
1 'polypeptide(L)'
;MKLAWPFPRLLNITLRNSDLRLNLIVAPRKALITEIRLKKFCSRFNIKLSNVIDEYTTHLITAEEDETLVCPLSKKVIQAVARHMYILTYRWIDTCLTMNKIINEKIFEIQGDSTLSSNHNGMQRSRQSNLAHNLP
;
A
#
# COMPACT_ATOMS: atom_id res chain seq x y z
N MET A 1 -32.35 -11.45 -24.01
CA MET A 1 -30.98 -11.67 -24.53
C MET A 1 -30.06 -11.86 -23.32
N LYS A 2 -29.12 -12.83 -23.36
CA LYS A 2 -28.09 -13.02 -22.30
C LYS A 2 -27.15 -11.80 -22.31
N LEU A 3 -26.45 -11.40 -21.25
CA LEU A 3 -25.71 -12.22 -20.27
C LEU A 3 -25.84 -11.72 -18.83
N ALA A 4 -26.04 -12.66 -17.91
CA ALA A 4 -25.66 -12.49 -16.52
C ALA A 4 -24.15 -12.74 -16.36
N TRP A 5 -23.51 -12.09 -15.39
CA TRP A 5 -22.26 -12.59 -14.81
C TRP A 5 -22.45 -12.75 -13.28
N PRO A 6 -22.22 -13.94 -12.70
CA PRO A 6 -22.65 -14.24 -11.32
C PRO A 6 -21.52 -14.23 -10.28
N PHE A 7 -21.75 -13.55 -9.14
CA PHE A 7 -21.25 -13.87 -7.78
C PHE A 7 -19.71 -13.97 -7.53
N PRO A 8 -19.20 -14.14 -6.28
CA PRO A 8 -19.85 -13.99 -4.96
C PRO A 8 -19.07 -13.15 -3.90
N ARG A 9 -19.75 -12.93 -2.76
CA ARG A 9 -19.23 -12.89 -1.36
C ARG A 9 -18.30 -11.75 -0.90
N LEU A 10 -18.87 -10.92 -0.02
CA LEU A 10 -18.40 -10.65 1.35
C LEU A 10 -17.02 -11.23 1.74
N LEU A 11 -16.12 -10.36 2.19
CA LEU A 11 -15.28 -10.66 3.35
C LEU A 11 -15.04 -9.39 4.18
N ASN A 12 -15.78 -9.27 5.28
CA ASN A 12 -15.46 -8.38 6.39
C ASN A 12 -15.09 -9.29 7.60
N ILE A 13 -14.64 -8.70 8.71
CA ILE A 13 -14.49 -9.28 10.08
C ILE A 13 -13.06 -9.61 10.57
N THR A 14 -12.79 -9.05 11.76
CA THR A 14 -11.66 -9.10 12.71
C THR A 14 -11.67 -10.37 13.60
N LEU A 15 -10.71 -10.74 14.48
CA LEU A 15 -9.51 -10.16 15.15
C LEU A 15 -8.33 -11.21 15.03
N ARG A 16 -7.15 -11.19 15.68
CA ARG A 16 -6.60 -10.39 16.80
C ARG A 16 -5.12 -9.95 16.59
N ASN A 17 -4.09 -10.72 16.97
CA ASN A 17 -3.39 -10.43 18.23
C ASN A 17 -2.03 -9.74 18.00
N SER A 18 -1.63 -8.89 18.96
CA SER A 18 -0.29 -8.30 19.21
C SER A 18 0.60 -7.84 18.02
N ASP A 19 0.79 -6.51 17.98
CA ASP A 19 1.86 -5.72 17.35
C ASP A 19 2.06 -5.72 15.81
N LEU A 20 2.07 -4.51 15.26
CA LEU A 20 2.35 -4.14 13.85
C LEU A 20 1.32 -4.64 12.81
N ARG A 21 0.09 -4.09 12.86
CA ARG A 21 -0.94 -4.32 11.83
C ARG A 21 -0.69 -3.53 10.54
N LEU A 22 -0.14 -4.21 9.55
CA LEU A 22 -0.07 -3.73 8.17
C LEU A 22 -1.41 -4.01 7.46
N ASN A 23 -1.97 -3.00 6.80
CA ASN A 23 -3.20 -3.08 6.01
C ASN A 23 -2.92 -2.46 4.64
N LEU A 24 -2.97 -3.28 3.58
CA LEU A 24 -2.45 -2.95 2.25
C LEU A 24 -3.57 -2.73 1.22
N ILE A 25 -3.29 -1.85 0.25
CA ILE A 25 -4.13 -1.59 -0.93
C ILE A 25 -3.24 -1.47 -2.16
N VAL A 26 -3.78 -1.80 -3.34
CA VAL A 26 -3.09 -1.75 -4.64
C VAL A 26 -3.62 -0.62 -5.53
N ALA A 27 -2.70 0.12 -6.17
CA ALA A 27 -2.96 0.87 -7.40
C ALA A 27 -2.70 -0.03 -8.64
N PRO A 28 -3.55 0.01 -9.69
CA PRO A 28 -3.55 -1.01 -10.74
C PRO A 28 -2.32 -0.97 -11.65
N ARG A 29 -1.55 -2.08 -11.68
CA ARG A 29 -0.63 -2.44 -12.78
C ARG A 29 -1.01 -3.83 -13.32
N LYS A 30 -0.96 -4.03 -14.64
CA LYS A 30 -1.49 -5.21 -15.37
C LYS A 30 -0.76 -6.55 -15.17
N ALA A 31 0.02 -6.74 -14.10
CA ALA A 31 0.88 -7.91 -13.93
C ALA A 31 0.30 -8.97 -12.96
N LEU A 32 -0.16 -10.10 -13.49
CA LEU A 32 -0.67 -11.25 -12.71
C LEU A 32 0.32 -11.74 -11.64
N ILE A 33 1.62 -11.73 -11.95
CA ILE A 33 2.72 -12.10 -11.05
C ILE A 33 2.68 -11.26 -9.77
N THR A 34 2.38 -9.97 -9.89
CA THR A 34 2.32 -9.02 -8.78
C THR A 34 1.17 -9.34 -7.82
N GLU A 35 0.01 -9.78 -8.32
CA GLU A 35 -1.12 -10.21 -7.49
C GLU A 35 -0.81 -11.52 -6.74
N ILE A 36 -0.17 -12.48 -7.39
CA ILE A 36 0.25 -13.74 -6.76
C ILE A 36 1.26 -13.47 -5.63
N ARG A 37 2.26 -12.62 -5.88
CA ARG A 37 3.29 -12.28 -4.89
C ARG A 37 2.69 -11.50 -3.72
N LEU A 38 1.76 -10.57 -3.96
CA LEU A 38 1.03 -9.89 -2.90
C LEU A 38 0.17 -10.84 -2.05
N LYS A 39 -0.59 -11.77 -2.66
CA LYS A 39 -1.34 -12.79 -1.91
C LYS A 39 -0.42 -13.67 -1.06
N LYS A 40 0.74 -14.08 -1.61
CA LYS A 40 1.77 -14.82 -0.88
C LYS A 40 2.31 -14.03 0.32
N PHE A 41 2.60 -12.74 0.14
CA PHE A 41 3.04 -11.85 1.22
C PHE A 41 1.98 -11.71 2.32
N CYS A 42 0.73 -11.44 1.93
CA CYS A 42 -0.40 -11.33 2.86
C CYS A 42 -0.59 -12.60 3.69
N SER A 43 -0.55 -13.78 3.05
CA SER A 43 -0.62 -15.06 3.75
C SER A 43 0.60 -15.33 4.62
N ARG A 44 1.82 -15.00 4.17
CA ARG A 44 3.07 -15.30 4.88
C ARG A 44 3.22 -14.51 6.18
N PHE A 45 2.75 -13.27 6.21
CA PHE A 45 2.92 -12.34 7.34
C PHE A 45 1.60 -12.00 8.05
N ASN A 46 0.50 -12.71 7.75
CA ASN A 46 -0.82 -12.49 8.33
C ASN A 46 -1.34 -11.04 8.16
N ILE A 47 -1.17 -10.49 6.96
CA ILE A 47 -1.47 -9.10 6.61
C ILE A 47 -2.80 -9.02 5.87
N LYS A 48 -3.69 -8.11 6.29
CA LYS A 48 -4.97 -7.86 5.64
C LYS A 48 -4.77 -7.05 4.34
N LEU A 49 -5.35 -7.57 3.25
CA LEU A 49 -5.46 -6.91 1.96
C LEU A 49 -6.86 -6.35 1.80
N SER A 50 -6.98 -5.10 1.34
CA SER A 50 -8.26 -4.45 1.04
C SER A 50 -8.24 -3.83 -0.36
N ASN A 51 -9.43 -3.62 -0.93
CA ASN A 51 -9.61 -2.80 -2.13
C ASN A 51 -10.00 -1.35 -1.81
N VAL A 52 -10.46 -1.09 -0.59
CA VAL A 52 -10.98 0.19 -0.09
C VAL A 52 -10.14 0.68 1.10
N ILE A 53 -9.80 1.97 1.10
CA ILE A 53 -9.13 2.63 2.23
C ILE A 53 -10.14 2.74 3.38
N ASP A 54 -9.89 1.99 4.45
CA ASP A 54 -10.64 2.04 5.71
C ASP A 54 -9.85 2.75 6.81
N GLU A 55 -10.46 2.91 7.99
CA GLU A 55 -9.84 3.59 9.13
C GLU A 55 -8.57 2.91 9.66
N TYR A 56 -8.44 1.59 9.46
CA TYR A 56 -7.29 0.79 9.87
C TYR A 56 -6.20 0.73 8.80
N THR A 57 -6.43 1.24 7.59
CA THR A 57 -5.51 1.09 6.48
C THR A 57 -4.23 1.90 6.73
N THR A 58 -3.08 1.23 6.76
CA THR A 58 -1.78 1.83 7.11
C THR A 58 -0.84 1.98 5.91
N HIS A 59 -1.04 1.18 4.85
CA HIS A 59 -0.13 1.10 3.70
C HIS A 59 -0.88 1.11 2.36
N LEU A 60 -0.36 1.87 1.41
CA LEU A 60 -0.70 1.79 0.00
C LEU A 60 0.52 1.24 -0.76
N ILE A 61 0.36 0.13 -1.48
CA ILE A 61 1.35 -0.36 -2.44
C ILE A 61 0.97 0.16 -3.82
N THR A 62 1.93 0.75 -4.50
CA THR A 62 1.74 1.32 -5.84
C THR A 62 2.80 0.83 -6.82
N ALA A 63 2.47 0.97 -8.11
CA ALA A 63 3.45 0.87 -9.16
C ALA A 63 4.41 2.06 -9.09
N GLU A 64 5.70 1.78 -9.24
CA GLU A 64 6.72 2.79 -9.44
C GLU A 64 7.02 2.97 -10.94
N GLU A 65 7.47 4.17 -11.31
CA GLU A 65 7.88 4.53 -12.66
C GLU A 65 9.41 4.40 -12.80
N ASP A 66 9.85 3.68 -13.85
CA ASP A 66 11.26 3.52 -14.25
C ASP A 66 12.26 3.19 -13.12
N GLU A 67 11.83 2.32 -12.20
CA GLU A 67 12.58 1.87 -11.00
C GLU A 67 12.98 3.00 -10.01
N THR A 68 12.43 4.20 -10.19
CA THR A 68 12.56 5.34 -9.28
C THR A 68 11.54 5.27 -8.15
N LEU A 69 11.64 6.14 -7.13
CA LEU A 69 10.63 6.26 -6.06
C LEU A 69 9.50 7.23 -6.44
N VAL A 70 9.03 7.18 -7.69
CA VAL A 70 7.98 8.03 -8.26
C VAL A 70 6.79 7.17 -8.67
N CYS A 71 5.56 7.68 -8.54
CA CYS A 71 4.35 6.98 -9.01
C CYS A 71 3.31 7.90 -9.68
N PRO A 72 2.33 7.35 -10.41
CA PRO A 72 1.22 8.14 -10.93
C PRO A 72 0.32 8.70 -9.82
N LEU A 73 -0.03 9.98 -9.91
CA LEU A 73 -0.94 10.63 -8.95
C LEU A 73 -2.38 10.12 -9.12
N SER A 74 -2.75 9.11 -8.32
CA SER A 74 -4.08 8.48 -8.36
C SER A 74 -4.97 8.91 -7.18
N LYS A 75 -6.29 8.72 -7.30
CA LYS A 75 -7.24 8.95 -6.20
C LYS A 75 -6.84 8.21 -4.91
N LYS A 76 -6.33 6.97 -5.02
CA LYS A 76 -5.84 6.20 -3.88
C LYS A 76 -4.58 6.79 -3.25
N VAL A 77 -3.65 7.31 -4.06
CA VAL A 77 -2.45 8.01 -3.58
C VAL A 77 -2.86 9.27 -2.82
N ILE A 78 -3.75 10.10 -3.38
CA ILE A 78 -4.26 11.31 -2.72
C ILE A 78 -4.96 10.96 -1.39
N GLN A 79 -5.79 9.92 -1.37
CA GLN A 79 -6.46 9.44 -0.14
C GLN A 79 -5.46 8.91 0.90
N ALA A 80 -4.41 8.20 0.49
CA ALA A 80 -3.36 7.69 1.38
C ALA A 80 -2.50 8.83 1.96
N VAL A 81 -2.17 9.84 1.14
CA VAL A 81 -1.50 11.08 1.61
C VAL A 81 -2.38 11.80 2.62
N ALA A 82 -3.68 11.97 2.36
CA ALA A 82 -4.61 12.62 3.29
C ALA A 82 -4.83 11.84 4.60
N ARG A 83 -4.47 10.56 4.64
CA ARG A 83 -4.54 9.69 5.83
C ARG A 83 -3.18 9.40 6.46
N HIS A 84 -2.12 10.10 6.04
CA HIS A 84 -0.78 9.97 6.60
C HIS A 84 -0.22 8.53 6.54
N MET A 85 -0.63 7.76 5.53
CA MET A 85 -0.23 6.36 5.34
C MET A 85 1.16 6.25 4.72
N TYR A 86 1.82 5.10 4.90
CA TYR A 86 2.97 4.74 4.06
C TYR A 86 2.49 4.48 2.63
N ILE A 87 3.20 5.04 1.65
CA ILE A 87 2.97 4.78 0.22
C ILE A 87 4.25 4.16 -0.33
N LEU A 88 4.23 2.86 -0.60
CA LEU A 88 5.42 2.06 -0.90
C LEU A 88 5.38 1.49 -2.32
N THR A 89 6.56 1.23 -2.87
CA THR A 89 6.72 0.53 -4.13
C THR A 89 6.55 -0.98 -3.95
N TYR A 90 6.21 -1.68 -5.04
CA TYR A 90 6.11 -3.13 -5.03
C TYR A 90 7.41 -3.86 -4.65
N ARG A 91 8.58 -3.23 -4.83
CA ARG A 91 9.87 -3.81 -4.42
C ARG A 91 9.90 -4.18 -2.93
N TRP A 92 9.22 -3.42 -2.06
CA TRP A 92 9.12 -3.74 -0.63
C TRP A 92 8.53 -5.14 -0.38
N ILE A 93 7.46 -5.50 -1.11
CA ILE A 93 6.80 -6.82 -1.02
C ILE A 93 7.78 -7.92 -1.41
N ASP A 94 8.51 -7.70 -2.49
CA ASP A 94 9.45 -8.68 -3.04
C ASP A 94 10.67 -8.87 -2.16
N THR A 95 11.23 -7.80 -1.61
CA THR A 95 12.32 -7.89 -0.64
C THR A 95 11.85 -8.50 0.68
N CYS A 96 10.65 -8.20 1.17
CA CYS A 96 10.09 -8.85 2.37
C CYS A 96 9.91 -10.37 2.18
N LEU A 97 9.39 -10.80 1.03
CA LEU A 97 9.25 -12.22 0.68
C LEU A 97 10.62 -12.90 0.55
N THR A 98 11.60 -12.23 -0.04
CA THR A 98 12.95 -12.76 -0.28
C THR A 98 13.73 -12.89 1.03
N MET A 99 13.68 -11.89 1.90
CA MET A 99 14.32 -11.90 3.22
C MET A 99 13.52 -12.66 4.29
N ASN A 100 12.32 -13.14 3.95
CA ASN A 100 11.37 -13.79 4.85
C ASN A 100 11.08 -12.98 6.14
N LYS A 101 11.02 -11.65 6.02
CA LYS A 101 10.87 -10.72 7.14
C LYS A 101 10.18 -9.43 6.65
N ILE A 102 9.37 -8.80 7.50
CA ILE A 102 8.94 -7.40 7.27
C ILE A 102 10.15 -6.48 7.47
N ILE A 103 10.55 -5.79 6.41
CA ILE A 103 11.70 -4.87 6.38
C ILE A 103 11.24 -3.42 6.51
N ASN A 104 12.20 -2.53 6.82
CA ASN A 104 11.95 -1.11 6.97
C ASN A 104 11.35 -0.51 5.68
N GLU A 105 10.24 0.20 5.85
CA GLU A 105 9.42 0.78 4.79
C GLU A 105 10.09 1.97 4.10
N LYS A 106 10.89 2.75 4.84
CA LYS A 106 11.40 4.07 4.40
C LYS A 106 12.19 4.02 3.09
N ILE A 107 12.95 2.95 2.85
CA ILE A 107 13.79 2.83 1.63
C ILE A 107 13.00 2.48 0.37
N PHE A 108 11.70 2.18 0.52
CA PHE A 108 10.75 1.89 -0.56
C PHE A 108 9.59 2.89 -0.59
N GLU A 109 9.67 3.96 0.21
CA GLU A 109 8.62 4.99 0.27
C GLU A 109 8.70 5.90 -0.95
N ILE A 110 7.54 6.15 -1.57
CA ILE A 110 7.41 7.06 -2.71
C ILE A 110 7.82 8.49 -2.28
N GLN A 111 8.73 9.08 -3.05
CA GLN A 111 9.28 10.42 -2.85
C GLN A 111 8.54 11.50 -3.64
N GLY A 112 7.82 11.14 -4.70
CA GLY A 112 7.06 12.09 -5.51
C GLY A 112 6.11 11.45 -6.50
N ASP A 113 5.51 12.27 -7.34
CA ASP A 113 4.62 11.83 -8.40
C ASP A 113 4.97 12.49 -9.75
N SER A 114 4.59 11.81 -10.83
CA SER A 114 4.88 12.20 -12.22
C SER A 114 4.04 13.40 -12.72
N THR A 115 3.11 13.90 -11.91
CA THR A 115 2.25 15.05 -12.25
C THR A 115 2.78 16.37 -11.69
N LEU A 116 3.32 16.36 -10.47
CA LEU A 116 3.80 17.55 -9.77
C LEU A 116 5.33 17.66 -9.73
N SER A 117 6.02 16.63 -9.22
CA SER A 117 7.49 16.57 -9.11
C SER A 117 7.94 15.22 -8.58
N SER A 118 9.04 14.68 -9.10
CA SER A 118 9.61 13.41 -8.65
C SER A 118 10.20 13.42 -7.23
N ASN A 119 10.43 14.58 -6.62
CA ASN A 119 11.16 14.68 -5.33
C ASN A 119 10.58 15.73 -4.35
N HIS A 120 9.26 15.95 -4.35
CA HIS A 120 8.62 16.88 -3.41
C HIS A 120 8.43 16.30 -1.99
N ASN A 121 8.74 15.01 -1.78
CA ASN A 121 8.68 14.26 -0.52
C ASN A 121 7.33 14.39 0.23
N GLY A 122 6.24 14.55 -0.53
CA GLY A 122 4.92 14.91 0.02
C GLY A 122 4.29 13.79 0.85
N MET A 123 4.53 12.55 0.44
CA MET A 123 4.06 11.33 1.09
C MET A 123 4.73 11.20 2.47
N GLN A 124 6.06 11.27 2.51
CA GLN A 124 6.85 11.28 3.74
C GLN A 124 6.47 12.46 4.66
N ARG A 125 6.39 13.68 4.12
CA ARG A 125 6.03 14.89 4.88
C ARG A 125 4.65 14.76 5.53
N SER A 126 3.67 14.25 4.79
CA SER A 126 2.33 14.01 5.33
C SER A 126 2.38 13.01 6.50
N ARG A 127 3.06 11.88 6.32
CA ARG A 127 3.20 10.87 7.38
C ARG A 127 3.90 11.41 8.63
N GLN A 128 4.89 12.27 8.46
CA GLN A 128 5.63 12.92 9.55
C GLN A 128 4.82 14.02 10.25
N SER A 129 3.96 14.78 9.56
CA SER A 129 3.15 15.83 10.20
C SER A 129 2.14 15.26 11.20
N ASN A 130 1.64 14.04 10.98
CA ASN A 130 0.78 13.35 11.94
C ASN A 130 1.53 12.97 13.24
N LEU A 131 2.81 12.61 13.15
CA LEU A 131 3.63 12.31 14.34
C LEU A 131 3.80 13.57 15.21
N ALA A 132 3.95 14.75 14.60
CA ALA A 132 4.09 16.02 15.33
C ALA A 132 2.80 16.43 16.08
N HIS A 133 1.61 16.06 15.59
CA HIS A 133 0.34 16.35 16.26
C HIS A 133 -0.04 15.37 17.39
N ASN A 134 0.70 14.28 17.57
CA ASN A 134 0.46 13.27 18.61
C ASN A 134 1.59 13.21 19.66
N LEU A 135 2.46 14.23 19.71
CA LEU A 135 3.38 14.42 20.82
C LEU A 135 2.66 15.18 21.96
N PRO A 136 2.81 14.75 23.22
CA PRO A 136 2.21 15.41 24.38
C PRO A 136 2.87 16.76 24.74
#